data_AF-A0A4Q3HBA2-F1
#
_entry.id   AF-A0A4Q3HBA2-F1
#
_cell.length_a   1.000
_cell.length_b   1.000
_cell.length_c   1.000
_cell.angle_alpha   90.00
_cell.angle_beta   90.00
_cell.angle_gamma   90.00
#
_symmetry.space_group_name_H-M   'P 1'
#
loop_
_entity.id
_entity.type
_entity.pdbx_description
1 polymer ?
#
loop_
_entity_poly.entity_id
_entity_poly.type
_entity_poly.pdbx_seq_one_letter_code
_entity_poly.pdbx_strand_id
1 'polypeptide(L)'
;MYAPSRAVARSTGRANTTLRTVPVVPRRRGCKAAVMRKQILLISGHPDADPKRYLHALMQAYAEGARGAGHSVRIIEVARIVFRPLSTAEDFAHGKAPPDIVAAQRLVRWADHVVFL
;
A
#
# COMPACT_ATOMS: atom_id res chain seq x y z
N MET A 1 46.33 -37.36 12.01
CA MET A 1 47.16 -36.98 10.85
C MET A 1 46.27 -36.98 9.61
N TYR A 2 45.79 -35.81 9.16
CA TYR A 2 45.81 -35.37 7.75
C TYR A 2 45.11 -34.00 7.66
N ALA A 3 45.91 -32.94 7.75
CA ALA A 3 45.73 -31.73 6.94
C ALA A 3 46.87 -31.78 5.90
N PRO A 4 46.85 -31.07 4.76
CA PRO A 4 46.22 -29.76 4.56
C PRO A 4 45.59 -29.57 3.15
N SER A 5 45.05 -28.38 2.87
CA SER A 5 45.46 -27.55 1.70
C SER A 5 44.36 -26.61 1.20
N ARG A 6 44.77 -25.33 1.14
CA ARG A 6 44.34 -24.26 0.21
C ARG A 6 43.06 -23.47 0.48
N ALA A 7 43.33 -22.32 1.08
CA ALA A 7 42.76 -21.00 0.82
C ALA A 7 42.07 -20.84 -0.55
N VAL A 8 40.82 -20.34 -0.50
CA VAL A 8 40.15 -19.65 -1.61
C VAL A 8 39.87 -18.23 -1.14
N ALA A 9 40.71 -17.30 -1.59
CA ALA A 9 40.40 -15.88 -1.61
C ALA A 9 39.70 -15.59 -2.95
N ARG A 10 38.42 -15.22 -2.95
CA ARG A 10 37.78 -14.55 -4.09
C ARG A 10 36.74 -13.51 -3.67
N SER A 11 37.10 -12.28 -4.01
CA SER A 11 36.27 -11.18 -4.51
C SER A 11 35.05 -10.74 -3.69
N THR A 12 35.28 -9.64 -2.98
CA THR A 12 34.45 -8.43 -3.04
C THR A 12 33.50 -8.36 -4.25
N GLY A 13 32.19 -8.40 -3.98
CA GLY A 13 31.14 -8.23 -4.96
C GLY A 13 29.96 -7.48 -4.35
N ARG A 14 30.12 -6.16 -4.21
CA ARG A 14 29.11 -5.21 -3.71
C ARG A 14 27.98 -5.06 -4.74
N ALA A 15 26.91 -5.84 -4.61
CA ALA A 15 25.69 -5.61 -5.37
C ALA A 15 24.82 -4.55 -4.67
N ASN A 16 25.22 -3.28 -4.83
CA ASN A 16 24.38 -2.15 -4.44
C ASN A 16 23.25 -2.07 -5.47
N THR A 17 22.11 -2.68 -5.16
CA THR A 17 20.86 -2.53 -5.92
C THR A 17 20.37 -1.10 -5.70
N THR A 18 20.84 -0.17 -6.52
CA THR A 18 20.31 1.18 -6.57
C THR A 18 18.94 1.13 -7.22
N LEU A 19 17.90 1.09 -6.39
CA LEU A 19 16.55 1.47 -6.79
C LEU A 19 16.64 2.85 -7.43
N ARG A 20 16.60 2.88 -8.77
CA ARG A 20 16.49 4.12 -9.53
C ARG A 20 15.16 4.77 -9.14
N THR A 21 15.24 5.84 -8.38
CA THR A 21 14.11 6.73 -8.13
C THR A 21 13.65 7.30 -9.46
N VAL A 22 12.40 7.01 -9.84
CA VAL A 22 11.77 7.65 -10.99
C VAL A 22 11.51 9.11 -10.59
N PRO A 23 12.08 10.11 -11.27
CA PRO A 23 11.85 11.49 -10.93
C PRO A 23 10.39 11.85 -11.18
N VAL A 24 9.70 12.30 -10.13
CA VAL A 24 8.34 12.85 -10.24
C VAL A 24 8.43 14.13 -11.08
N VAL A 25 7.85 14.11 -12.28
CA VAL A 25 7.85 15.24 -13.22
C VAL A 25 7.05 16.41 -12.60
N PRO A 26 7.65 17.60 -12.39
CA PRO A 26 6.93 18.73 -11.85
C PRO A 26 5.88 19.24 -12.85
N ARG A 27 4.64 19.43 -12.39
CA ARG A 27 3.57 19.99 -13.22
C ARG A 27 3.92 21.40 -13.69
N ARG A 28 3.82 21.64 -15.01
CA ARG A 28 3.95 22.98 -15.61
C ARG A 28 2.89 23.90 -14.98
N ARG A 29 3.35 25.04 -14.44
CA ARG A 29 2.51 26.08 -13.84
C ARG A 29 1.55 26.66 -14.89
N GLY A 30 0.26 26.42 -14.74
CA GLY A 30 -0.79 27.04 -15.56
C GLY A 30 -2.17 26.85 -14.90
N CYS A 31 -2.82 27.97 -14.57
CA CYS A 31 -4.13 28.15 -13.96
C CYS A 31 -4.34 27.49 -12.57
N LYS A 32 -4.40 28.33 -11.52
CA LYS A 32 -4.77 27.91 -10.15
C LYS A 32 -6.27 27.58 -10.10
N ALA A 33 -6.65 26.38 -10.53
CA ALA A 33 -7.83 25.76 -9.97
C ALA A 33 -7.55 25.56 -8.47
N ALA A 34 -8.41 26.09 -7.60
CA ALA A 34 -8.29 25.84 -6.16
C ALA A 34 -8.34 24.32 -5.95
N VAL A 35 -7.19 23.72 -5.59
CA VAL A 35 -7.14 22.29 -5.35
C VAL A 35 -7.85 22.05 -4.03
N MET A 36 -9.12 21.63 -4.11
CA MET A 36 -9.85 21.18 -2.94
C MET A 36 -9.12 19.98 -2.35
N ARG A 37 -8.71 20.09 -1.08
CA ARG A 37 -8.09 18.97 -0.38
C ARG A 37 -9.13 17.86 -0.22
N LYS A 38 -8.85 16.69 -0.79
CA LYS A 38 -9.71 15.50 -0.68
C LYS A 38 -9.14 14.51 0.32
N GLN A 39 -10.03 13.72 0.88
CA GLN A 39 -9.76 12.54 1.70
C GLN A 39 -9.79 11.33 0.78
N ILE A 40 -8.61 10.75 0.51
CA ILE A 40 -8.45 9.64 -0.42
C ILE A 40 -8.19 8.36 0.36
N LEU A 41 -8.99 7.34 0.09
CA LEU A 41 -8.81 5.99 0.61
C LEU A 41 -8.28 5.07 -0.49
N LEU A 42 -7.14 4.45 -0.26
CA LEU A 42 -6.63 3.35 -1.10
C LEU A 42 -6.96 2.02 -0.44
N ILE A 43 -7.39 1.05 -1.24
CA ILE A 43 -7.71 -0.31 -0.80
C ILE A 43 -6.88 -1.27 -1.65
N SER A 44 -5.94 -1.99 -1.01
CA SER A 44 -5.19 -3.10 -1.62
C SER A 44 -5.98 -4.39 -1.51
N GLY A 45 -6.37 -4.93 -2.66
CA GLY A 45 -7.03 -6.22 -2.80
C GLY A 45 -6.05 -7.40 -2.94
N HIS A 46 -4.73 -7.17 -2.86
CA HIS A 46 -3.78 -8.26 -2.97
C HIS A 46 -3.86 -9.18 -1.73
N PRO A 47 -3.99 -10.52 -1.90
CA PRO A 47 -4.14 -11.44 -0.77
C PRO A 47 -2.85 -11.64 0.05
N ASP A 48 -1.70 -11.25 -0.50
CA ASP A 48 -0.41 -11.32 0.18
C ASP A 48 0.00 -9.95 0.71
N ALA A 49 0.29 -9.87 2.00
CA ALA A 49 0.69 -8.63 2.67
C ALA A 49 2.20 -8.33 2.54
N ASP A 50 2.97 -9.13 1.79
CA ASP A 50 4.40 -8.91 1.54
C ASP A 50 4.64 -7.56 0.83
N PRO A 51 5.41 -6.63 1.44
CA PRO A 51 5.69 -5.32 0.84
C PRO A 51 6.52 -5.39 -0.45
N LYS A 52 7.12 -6.55 -0.78
CA LYS A 52 7.85 -6.76 -2.04
C LYS A 52 6.93 -6.90 -3.26
N ARG A 53 5.61 -6.95 -3.07
CA ARG A 53 4.65 -7.05 -4.17
C ARG A 53 4.54 -5.72 -4.92
N TYR A 54 4.39 -5.80 -6.23
CA TYR A 54 4.27 -4.63 -7.11
C TYR A 54 3.18 -3.65 -6.65
N LEU A 55 2.06 -4.19 -6.17
CA LEU A 55 0.93 -3.39 -5.73
C LEU A 55 1.25 -2.47 -4.56
N HIS A 56 2.12 -2.93 -3.64
CA HIS A 56 2.55 -2.12 -2.52
C HIS A 56 3.34 -0.90 -3.01
N ALA A 57 4.27 -1.09 -3.94
CA ALA A 57 5.03 0.01 -4.54
C ALA A 57 4.12 1.00 -5.30
N LEU A 58 3.12 0.49 -6.04
CA LEU A 58 2.15 1.31 -6.74
C LEU A 58 1.28 2.15 -5.79
N MET A 59 0.81 1.56 -4.69
CA MET A 59 0.09 2.28 -3.64
C MET A 59 0.91 3.41 -3.04
N GLN A 60 2.18 3.16 -2.71
CA GLN A 60 3.04 4.19 -2.13
C GLN A 60 3.28 5.34 -3.10
N ALA A 61 3.53 5.04 -4.39
CA ALA A 61 3.70 6.06 -5.41
C ALA A 61 2.44 6.93 -5.58
N TYR A 62 1.25 6.32 -5.58
CA TYR A 62 0.00 7.07 -5.61
C TYR A 62 -0.16 7.94 -4.36
N ALA A 63 0.05 7.36 -3.18
CA ALA A 63 -0.10 8.06 -1.91
C ALA A 63 0.84 9.25 -1.79
N GLU A 64 2.09 9.11 -2.25
CA GLU A 64 3.07 10.19 -2.30
C GLU A 64 2.62 11.31 -3.24
N GLY A 65 2.18 10.98 -4.46
CA GLY A 65 1.66 11.97 -5.41
C GLY A 65 0.43 12.72 -4.89
N ALA A 66 -0.49 12.00 -4.26
CA ALA A 66 -1.70 12.57 -3.68
C ALA A 66 -1.39 13.48 -2.47
N ARG A 67 -0.50 13.05 -1.56
CA ARG A 67 -0.04 13.87 -0.44
C ARG A 67 0.71 15.11 -0.93
N GLY A 68 1.55 14.97 -1.95
CA GLY A 68 2.26 16.09 -2.60
C GLY A 68 1.32 17.12 -3.23
N ALA A 69 0.11 16.71 -3.65
CA ALA A 69 -0.95 17.60 -4.12
C ALA A 69 -1.79 18.22 -2.98
N GLY A 70 -1.49 17.92 -1.71
CA GLY A 70 -2.20 18.44 -0.54
C GLY A 70 -3.44 17.63 -0.12
N HIS A 71 -3.61 16.41 -0.63
CA HIS A 71 -4.70 15.50 -0.22
C HIS A 71 -4.33 14.70 1.03
N SER A 72 -5.33 14.31 1.81
CA SER A 72 -5.17 13.38 2.93
C SER A 72 -5.34 11.96 2.41
N VAL A 73 -4.43 11.05 2.77
CA VAL A 73 -4.44 9.68 2.22
C VAL A 73 -4.42 8.65 3.34
N ARG A 74 -5.37 7.71 3.31
CA ARG A 74 -5.42 6.52 4.17
C ARG A 74 -5.41 5.25 3.31
N ILE A 75 -4.93 4.16 3.88
CA ILE A 75 -4.73 2.89 3.17
C ILE A 75 -5.35 1.76 3.99
N ILE A 76 -6.05 0.85 3.31
CA ILE A 76 -6.51 -0.44 3.82
C ILE A 76 -5.79 -1.54 3.04
N GLU A 77 -5.16 -2.47 3.75
CA GLU A 77 -4.62 -3.70 3.16
C GLU A 77 -5.54 -4.86 3.51
N VAL A 78 -6.31 -5.35 2.54
CA VAL A 78 -7.32 -6.40 2.77
C VAL A 78 -6.70 -7.69 3.28
N ALA A 79 -5.48 -8.03 2.84
CA ALA A 79 -4.72 -9.18 3.36
C ALA A 79 -4.47 -9.15 4.88
N ARG A 80 -4.59 -7.99 5.54
CA ARG A 80 -4.41 -7.84 6.99
C ARG A 80 -5.72 -7.86 7.77
N ILE A 81 -6.86 -7.78 7.10
CA ILE A 81 -8.17 -7.81 7.75
C ILE A 81 -8.56 -9.27 7.97
N VAL A 82 -8.77 -9.65 9.22
CA VAL A 82 -9.22 -11.00 9.56
C VAL A 82 -10.71 -10.97 9.86
N PHE A 83 -11.51 -11.52 8.95
CA PHE A 83 -12.95 -11.69 9.17
C PHE A 83 -13.45 -12.97 8.51
N ARG A 84 -14.52 -13.55 9.08
CA ARG A 84 -15.23 -14.66 8.43
C ARG A 84 -16.23 -14.09 7.41
N PRO A 85 -16.33 -14.70 6.22
CA PRO A 85 -17.45 -14.43 5.32
C PRO A 85 -18.78 -14.67 6.03
N LEU A 86 -19.81 -13.91 5.64
CA LEU A 86 -21.17 -14.15 6.09
C LEU A 86 -21.66 -15.47 5.48
N SER A 87 -22.19 -16.37 6.31
CA SER A 87 -22.59 -17.72 5.89
C SER A 87 -24.10 -17.94 5.90
N THR A 88 -24.87 -17.08 6.57
CA THR A 88 -26.33 -17.20 6.68
C THR A 88 -27.04 -15.85 6.42
N ALA A 89 -28.33 -15.91 6.05
CA ALA A 89 -29.15 -14.71 5.89
C ALA A 89 -29.36 -13.97 7.23
N GLU A 90 -29.40 -14.71 8.34
CA GLU A 90 -29.50 -14.17 9.69
C GLU A 90 -28.24 -13.36 10.06
N ASP A 91 -27.05 -13.88 9.73
CA ASP A 91 -25.79 -13.15 9.90
C ASP A 91 -25.74 -11.86 9.07
N PHE A 92 -26.36 -11.86 7.88
CA PHE A 92 -26.46 -10.66 7.05
C PHE A 92 -27.41 -9.61 7.63
N ALA A 93 -28.57 -10.04 8.14
CA ALA A 93 -29.60 -9.12 8.65
C ALA A 93 -29.28 -8.57 10.04
N HIS A 94 -28.77 -9.41 10.94
CA HIS A 94 -28.62 -9.09 12.37
C HIS A 94 -27.20 -9.31 12.91
N GLY A 95 -26.28 -9.82 12.10
CA GLY A 95 -24.90 -10.06 12.51
C GLY A 95 -24.16 -8.77 12.84
N LYS A 96 -23.30 -8.83 13.86
CA LYS A 96 -22.44 -7.70 14.24
C LYS A 96 -21.19 -7.68 13.38
N ALA A 97 -20.89 -6.54 12.76
CA ALA A 97 -19.67 -6.35 11.99
C ALA A 97 -18.42 -6.50 12.89
N PRO A 98 -17.41 -7.29 12.48
CA PRO A 98 -16.13 -7.38 13.18
C PRO A 98 -15.45 -6.01 13.31
N PRO A 99 -14.62 -5.78 14.34
CA PRO A 99 -13.97 -4.49 14.58
C PRO A 99 -13.22 -3.93 13.37
N ASP A 100 -12.50 -4.78 12.62
CA ASP A 100 -11.76 -4.37 11.42
C ASP A 100 -12.69 -3.91 10.30
N ILE A 101 -13.85 -4.57 10.15
CA ILE A 101 -14.88 -4.18 9.19
C ILE A 101 -15.52 -2.85 9.59
N VAL A 102 -15.79 -2.64 10.88
CA VAL A 102 -16.28 -1.33 11.38
C VAL A 102 -15.23 -0.24 11.14
N ALA A 103 -13.95 -0.54 11.33
CA ALA A 103 -12.87 0.39 11.02
C ALA A 103 -12.82 0.72 9.52
N ALA A 104 -12.91 -0.28 8.64
CA ALA A 104 -12.99 -0.09 7.20
C ALA A 104 -14.21 0.74 6.80
N GLN A 105 -15.39 0.48 7.38
CA GLN A 105 -16.60 1.27 7.13
C GLN A 105 -16.43 2.75 7.50
N ARG A 106 -15.76 3.05 8.62
CA ARG A 106 -15.44 4.44 9.01
C ARG A 106 -14.49 5.10 8.01
N LEU A 107 -13.51 4.36 7.50
CA LEU A 107 -12.58 4.86 6.49
C LEU A 107 -13.27 5.14 5.16
N VAL A 108 -14.19 4.26 4.74
CA VAL A 108 -15.01 4.47 3.54
C VAL A 108 -15.89 5.72 3.69
N ARG A 109 -16.54 5.92 4.84
CA ARG A 109 -17.34 7.13 5.11
C ARG A 109 -16.51 8.42 5.18
N TRP A 110 -15.25 8.31 5.59
CA TRP A 110 -14.29 9.41 5.63
C TRP A 110 -13.84 9.81 4.22
N ALA A 111 -13.83 8.91 3.24
CA ALA A 111 -13.24 9.17 1.93
C ALA A 111 -14.16 10.00 1.01
N ASP A 112 -13.61 11.05 0.42
CA ASP A 112 -14.19 11.75 -0.74
C ASP A 112 -13.89 11.02 -2.07
N HIS A 113 -12.84 10.19 -2.07
CA HIS A 113 -12.39 9.43 -3.24
C HIS A 113 -11.79 8.10 -2.79
N VAL A 114 -12.21 7.02 -3.45
CA VAL A 114 -11.74 5.66 -3.17
C VAL A 114 -11.04 5.10 -4.39
N VAL A 115 -9.88 4.48 -4.19
CA VAL A 115 -9.08 3.82 -5.22
C VAL A 115 -8.87 2.37 -4.83
N PHE A 116 -9.14 1.47 -5.77
CA PHE A 116 -8.88 0.04 -5.61
C PHE A 116 -7.64 -0.33 -6.42
N LEU A 117 -6.77 -1.10 -5.79
CA LEU A 117 -5.51 -1.60 -6.32
C LEU A 117 -5.47 -3.11 -6.08
#